data_AF-A0A3D3W7R2-F1
#
_entry.id   AF-A0A3D3W7R2-F1
#
_cell.length_a   1.000
_cell.length_b   1.000
_cell.length_c   1.000
_cell.angle_alpha   90.00
_cell.angle_beta   90.00
_cell.angle_gamma   90.00
#
_symmetry.space_group_name_H-M   'P 1'
#
loop_
_entity.id
_entity.type
_entity.pdbx_description
1 polymer ?
#
loop_
_entity_poly.entity_id
_entity_poly.type
_entity_poly.pdbx_seq_one_letter_code
_entity_poly.pdbx_strand_id
1 'polypeptide(L)'
;GVPDWATLPGSKRDRFVREQMYYSEQPGSVLTLSFTGTAVGAYLLAGPDAGRLEVRIDGGEWKTTELYHNYSGGLHYPRTVMFETGLSAGTHTAEVKVAQQKHEKSLGTAARILQFVVNGSAAGTGQ
;
A
#
# COMPACT_ATOMS: atom_id res chain seq x y z
N GLY A 1 3.46 -10.05 -6.60
CA GLY A 1 3.29 -10.45 -8.02
C GLY A 1 3.34 -9.24 -8.92
N VAL A 2 2.87 -9.35 -10.17
CA VAL A 2 2.69 -8.21 -11.09
C VAL A 2 1.20 -8.12 -11.47
N PRO A 3 0.56 -6.93 -11.42
CA PRO A 3 -0.83 -6.81 -11.84
C PRO A 3 -1.01 -7.14 -13.33
N ASP A 4 -2.08 -7.85 -13.68
CA ASP A 4 -2.50 -8.00 -15.07
C ASP A 4 -3.17 -6.70 -15.56
N TRP A 5 -2.34 -5.74 -15.97
CA TRP A 5 -2.79 -4.40 -16.32
C TRP A 5 -3.79 -4.36 -17.48
N ALA A 6 -3.76 -5.37 -18.37
CA ALA A 6 -4.62 -5.42 -19.55
C ALA A 6 -6.08 -5.70 -19.18
N THR A 7 -6.33 -6.44 -18.09
CA THR A 7 -7.67 -6.85 -17.68
C THR A 7 -8.30 -5.91 -16.65
N LEU A 8 -7.50 -5.09 -15.97
CA LEU A 8 -8.00 -4.16 -14.96
C LEU A 8 -8.87 -3.05 -15.56
N PRO A 9 -9.98 -2.64 -14.90
CA PRO A 9 -10.71 -1.45 -15.29
C PRO A 9 -9.93 -0.15 -14.98
N GLY A 10 -10.41 0.96 -15.53
CA GLY A 10 -9.82 2.28 -15.35
C GLY A 10 -8.61 2.54 -16.24
N SER A 11 -8.36 3.81 -16.51
CA SER A 11 -7.18 4.25 -17.26
C SER A 11 -5.90 4.04 -16.44
N LYS A 12 -4.77 3.92 -17.13
CA LYS A 12 -3.43 3.84 -16.53
C LYS A 12 -2.48 4.75 -17.32
N ARG A 13 -1.41 5.20 -16.67
CA ARG A 13 -0.33 5.93 -17.35
C ARG A 13 0.84 4.96 -17.57
N ASP A 14 1.33 4.90 -18.80
CA ASP A 14 2.38 3.97 -19.24
C ASP A 14 3.62 3.93 -18.34
N ARG A 15 4.00 5.08 -17.78
CA ARG A 15 5.13 5.13 -16.85
C ARG A 15 4.93 4.18 -15.67
N PHE A 16 3.75 4.18 -15.04
CA PHE A 16 3.51 3.46 -13.79
C PHE A 16 3.29 1.95 -13.98
N VAL A 17 2.73 1.52 -15.11
CA VAL A 17 2.52 0.09 -15.38
C VAL A 17 3.81 -0.67 -15.65
N ARG A 18 4.92 0.05 -15.90
CA ARG A 18 6.26 -0.50 -16.13
C ARG A 18 7.15 -0.46 -14.89
N GLU A 19 6.72 0.23 -13.82
CA GLU A 19 7.48 0.30 -12.57
C GLU A 19 7.40 -1.03 -11.82
N GLN A 20 8.48 -1.39 -11.12
CA GLN A 20 8.42 -2.44 -10.12
C GLN A 20 7.61 -1.96 -8.92
N MET A 21 6.83 -2.87 -8.31
CA MET A 21 6.00 -2.57 -7.17
C MET A 21 5.71 -3.83 -6.35
N TYR A 22 5.39 -3.64 -5.07
CA TYR A 22 4.75 -4.67 -4.28
C TYR A 22 3.28 -4.75 -4.69
N TYR A 23 2.85 -5.94 -5.07
CA TYR A 23 1.47 -6.19 -5.43
C TYR A 23 0.94 -7.51 -4.88
N SER A 24 -0.24 -7.42 -4.27
CA SER A 24 -1.12 -8.54 -3.98
C SER A 24 -2.57 -8.08 -4.07
N GLU A 25 -3.44 -9.00 -4.44
CA GLU A 25 -4.89 -8.88 -4.33
C GLU A 25 -5.50 -9.88 -3.35
N GLN A 26 -4.68 -10.80 -2.83
CA GLN A 26 -5.10 -11.87 -1.94
C GLN A 26 -5.20 -11.35 -0.49
N PRO A 27 -6.41 -11.29 0.09
CA PRO A 27 -6.56 -10.94 1.50
C PRO A 27 -5.76 -11.87 2.41
N GLY A 28 -5.18 -11.29 3.46
CA GLY A 28 -4.31 -12.02 4.38
C GLY A 28 -2.85 -12.12 3.94
N SER A 29 -2.49 -11.71 2.72
CA SER A 29 -1.08 -11.54 2.34
C SER A 29 -0.41 -10.52 3.26
N VAL A 30 0.73 -10.87 3.84
CA VAL A 30 1.50 -10.01 4.76
C VAL A 30 2.87 -9.70 4.16
N LEU A 31 3.31 -8.45 4.34
CA LEU A 31 4.67 -8.00 4.16
C LEU A 31 5.16 -7.36 5.46
N THR A 32 6.41 -7.61 5.83
CA THR A 32 7.07 -6.96 6.97
C THR A 32 8.19 -6.07 6.46
N LEU A 33 8.29 -4.86 7.01
CA LEU A 33 9.36 -3.91 6.70
C LEU A 33 9.95 -3.32 7.98
N SER A 34 11.27 -3.16 8.01
CA SER A 34 11.97 -2.47 9.09
C SER A 34 12.40 -1.08 8.63
N PHE A 35 12.20 -0.08 9.48
CA PHE A 35 12.55 1.30 9.17
C PHE A 35 13.03 2.06 10.39
N THR A 36 13.82 3.11 10.17
CA THR A 36 14.22 4.08 11.19
C THR A 36 13.59 5.42 10.86
N GLY A 37 12.87 6.01 11.81
CA GLY A 37 12.17 7.29 11.60
C GLY A 37 11.09 7.53 12.64
N THR A 38 10.15 8.42 12.33
CA THR A 38 8.97 8.70 13.17
C THR A 38 7.64 8.57 12.42
N ALA A 39 7.69 8.22 11.13
CA ALA A 39 6.52 8.04 10.29
C ALA A 39 6.80 7.05 9.15
N VAL A 40 5.76 6.31 8.76
CA VAL A 40 5.80 5.35 7.66
C VAL A 40 4.50 5.38 6.85
N GLY A 41 4.63 5.19 5.54
CA GLY A 41 3.53 5.11 4.60
C GLY A 41 3.92 4.42 3.30
N ALA A 42 3.07 4.54 2.29
CA ALA A 42 3.31 4.03 0.96
C ALA A 42 2.94 5.05 -0.12
N TYR A 43 3.81 5.19 -1.11
CA TYR A 43 3.47 5.73 -2.42
C TYR A 43 2.97 4.59 -3.30
N LEU A 44 1.74 4.71 -3.79
CA LEU A 44 0.98 3.60 -4.37
C LEU A 44 0.09 4.05 -5.53
N LEU A 45 -0.42 3.08 -6.29
CA LEU A 45 -1.45 3.30 -7.31
C LEU A 45 -2.82 2.91 -6.78
N ALA A 46 -3.68 3.91 -6.59
CA ALA A 46 -5.08 3.70 -6.23
C ALA A 46 -5.92 3.64 -7.51
N GLY A 47 -6.57 2.50 -7.76
CA GLY A 47 -7.43 2.25 -8.91
C GLY A 47 -8.79 1.69 -8.54
N PRO A 48 -9.63 1.32 -9.52
CA PRO A 48 -11.04 0.98 -9.26
C PRO A 48 -11.22 -0.24 -8.35
N ASP A 49 -10.21 -1.09 -8.25
CA ASP A 49 -10.16 -2.30 -7.43
C ASP A 49 -9.24 -2.20 -6.21
N ALA A 50 -8.80 -0.98 -5.86
CA ALA A 50 -7.95 -0.75 -4.69
C ALA A 50 -8.65 -1.19 -3.40
N GLY A 51 -7.94 -1.96 -2.58
CA GLY A 51 -8.45 -2.51 -1.32
C GLY A 51 -8.16 -1.64 -0.11
N ARG A 52 -8.07 -2.31 1.04
CA ARG A 52 -7.56 -1.76 2.30
C ARG A 52 -6.35 -2.55 2.75
N LEU A 53 -5.51 -1.90 3.55
CA LEU A 53 -4.45 -2.57 4.31
C LEU A 53 -4.81 -2.56 5.79
N GLU A 54 -4.43 -3.61 6.51
CA GLU A 54 -4.30 -3.58 7.96
C GLU A 54 -2.81 -3.43 8.26
N VAL A 55 -2.43 -2.41 9.02
CA VAL A 55 -1.04 -2.13 9.37
C VAL A 55 -0.89 -2.06 10.87
N ARG A 56 0.15 -2.69 11.42
CA ARG A 56 0.56 -2.50 12.82
C ARG A 56 2.03 -2.19 12.91
N ILE A 57 2.41 -1.42 13.92
CA ILE A 57 3.78 -1.02 14.21
C ILE A 57 4.22 -1.68 15.52
N ASP A 58 5.41 -2.30 15.52
CA ASP A 58 6.05 -2.91 16.69
C ASP A 58 5.16 -3.88 17.47
N GLY A 59 4.38 -4.68 16.75
CA GLY A 59 3.46 -5.66 17.34
C GLY A 59 2.22 -5.05 18.02
N GLY A 60 1.98 -3.75 17.86
CA GLY A 60 0.80 -3.06 18.37
C GLY A 60 -0.51 -3.45 17.66
N GLU A 61 -1.54 -2.62 17.84
CA GLU A 61 -2.86 -2.88 17.26
C GLU A 61 -2.85 -2.75 15.73
N TRP A 62 -3.66 -3.59 15.07
CA TRP A 62 -3.92 -3.48 13.64
C TRP A 62 -4.82 -2.28 13.36
N LYS A 63 -4.34 -1.35 12.53
CA LYS A 63 -5.08 -0.19 12.04
C LYS A 63 -5.42 -0.36 10.57
N THR A 64 -6.67 -0.08 10.19
CA THR A 64 -7.09 -0.13 8.80
C THR A 64 -6.69 1.15 8.07
N THR A 65 -6.09 0.99 6.89
CA THR A 65 -5.71 2.06 5.98
C THR A 65 -6.44 1.88 4.64
N GLU A 66 -7.20 2.90 4.25
CA GLU A 66 -7.98 2.92 3.00
C GLU A 66 -7.11 3.32 1.80
N LEU A 67 -7.00 2.43 0.82
CA LEU A 67 -6.27 2.71 -0.42
C LEU A 67 -7.18 3.34 -1.46
N TYR A 68 -8.44 2.91 -1.51
CA TYR A 68 -9.45 3.47 -2.40
C TYR A 68 -9.75 4.91 -2.04
N HIS A 69 -9.95 5.74 -3.06
CA HIS A 69 -10.30 7.15 -2.91
C HIS A 69 -11.19 7.59 -4.07
N ASN A 70 -11.82 8.76 -3.96
CA ASN A 70 -12.82 9.23 -4.93
C ASN A 70 -12.34 9.27 -6.40
N TYR A 71 -11.04 9.44 -6.65
CA TYR A 71 -10.47 9.46 -8.00
C TYR A 71 -10.13 8.07 -8.56
N SER A 72 -10.31 7.01 -7.77
CA SER A 72 -9.88 5.65 -8.14
C SER A 72 -10.82 5.00 -9.15
N GLY A 73 -12.08 5.44 -9.23
CA GLY A 73 -13.11 4.77 -10.05
C GLY A 73 -12.81 4.74 -11.55
N GLY A 74 -12.00 5.67 -12.07
CA GLY A 74 -11.67 5.76 -13.50
C GLY A 74 -10.19 5.72 -13.85
N LEU A 75 -9.29 5.70 -12.87
CA LEU A 75 -7.85 5.86 -13.07
C LEU A 75 -7.07 5.16 -11.95
N HIS A 76 -6.01 4.45 -12.33
CA HIS A 76 -4.95 4.03 -11.40
C HIS A 76 -3.98 5.20 -11.21
N TYR A 77 -4.21 6.01 -10.19
CA TYR A 77 -3.44 7.23 -9.96
C TYR A 77 -2.46 7.08 -8.80
N PRO A 78 -1.27 7.70 -8.90
CA PRO A 78 -0.31 7.70 -7.82
C PRO A 78 -0.78 8.56 -6.64
N ARG A 79 -0.67 8.05 -5.42
CA ARG A 79 -0.87 8.81 -4.18
C ARG A 79 -0.01 8.28 -3.04
N THR A 80 0.20 9.12 -2.04
CA THR A 80 0.81 8.70 -0.78
C THR A 80 -0.27 8.47 0.27
N VAL A 81 -0.12 7.39 1.05
CA VAL A 81 -0.96 7.08 2.20
C VAL A 81 -0.06 6.81 3.40
N MET A 82 -0.27 7.55 4.48
CA MET A 82 0.47 7.34 5.72
C MET A 82 -0.21 6.24 6.53
N PHE A 83 0.59 5.31 7.06
CA PHE A 83 0.12 4.25 7.96
C PHE A 83 0.18 4.69 9.42
N GLU A 84 1.27 5.37 9.78
CA GLU A 84 1.47 5.89 11.13
C GLU A 84 2.38 7.13 11.09
N THR A 85 2.15 8.05 12.03
CA THR A 85 2.95 9.26 12.24
C THR A 85 3.13 9.53 13.73
N GLY A 86 4.17 10.29 14.09
CA GLY A 86 4.40 10.66 15.49
C GLY A 86 4.92 9.52 16.36
N LEU A 87 5.57 8.52 15.75
CA LEU A 87 6.32 7.51 16.49
C LEU A 87 7.51 8.15 17.21
N SER A 88 7.99 7.51 18.28
CA SER A 88 9.27 7.87 18.88
C SER A 88 10.39 7.74 17.85
N ALA A 89 11.44 8.56 17.94
CA ALA A 89 12.59 8.39 17.06
C ALA A 89 13.28 7.05 17.37
N GLY A 90 13.36 6.17 16.38
CA GLY A 90 13.96 4.86 16.56
C GLY A 90 13.81 3.94 15.36
N THR A 91 14.18 2.69 15.57
CA THR A 91 13.93 1.61 14.61
C THR A 91 12.61 0.94 14.97
N HIS A 92 11.79 0.70 13.94
CA HIS A 92 10.46 0.14 14.02
C HIS A 92 10.30 -0.98 13.01
N THR A 93 9.33 -1.85 13.26
CA THR A 93 8.87 -2.87 12.32
C THR A 93 7.40 -2.63 12.00
N ALA A 94 7.08 -2.45 10.72
CA ALA A 94 5.70 -2.42 10.26
C ALA A 94 5.33 -3.77 9.62
N GLU A 95 4.21 -4.32 10.05
CA GLU A 95 3.55 -5.43 9.36
C GLU A 95 2.36 -4.87 8.58
N VAL A 96 2.34 -5.13 7.28
CA VAL A 96 1.37 -4.61 6.32
C VAL A 96 0.64 -5.79 5.69
N LYS A 97 -0.66 -5.87 5.92
CA LYS A 97 -1.49 -6.99 5.49
C LYS A 97 -2.62 -6.53 4.59
N VAL A 98 -2.89 -7.26 3.51
CA VAL A 98 -4.09 -7.00 2.68
C VAL A 98 -5.33 -7.37 3.47
N ALA A 99 -6.24 -6.41 3.66
CA ALA A 99 -7.44 -6.63 4.45
C ALA A 99 -8.46 -7.50 3.69
N GLN A 100 -9.34 -8.17 4.45
CA GLN A 100 -10.51 -8.88 3.90
C GLN A 100 -11.55 -7.90 3.35
N GLN A 101 -11.68 -6.74 3.99
CA GLN A 101 -12.66 -5.73 3.62
C GLN A 101 -12.08 -4.75 2.61
N LYS A 102 -12.95 -4.21 1.77
CA LYS A 102 -12.65 -3.14 0.80
C LYS A 102 -13.65 -1.99 0.95
N HIS A 103 -13.34 -0.86 0.34
CA HIS A 103 -14.31 0.22 0.17
C HIS A 103 -15.55 -0.28 -0.61
N GLU A 104 -16.75 0.22 -0.28
CA GLU A 104 -18.02 -0.23 -0.88
C GLU A 104 -18.02 -0.10 -2.42
N LYS A 105 -17.41 0.99 -2.92
CA LYS A 105 -17.29 1.30 -4.35
C LYS A 105 -16.11 0.63 -5.05
N SER A 106 -15.20 0.00 -4.29
CA SER A 106 -14.07 -0.70 -4.88
C SER A 106 -14.52 -2.01 -5.52
N LEU A 107 -13.87 -2.42 -6.60
CA LEU A 107 -14.11 -3.68 -7.28
C LEU A 107 -13.26 -4.84 -6.72
N GLY A 108 -12.34 -4.58 -5.80
CA GLY A 108 -11.41 -5.58 -5.30
C GLY A 108 -10.62 -5.18 -4.05
N THR A 109 -9.61 -5.98 -3.74
CA THR A 109 -8.75 -5.87 -2.56
C THR A 109 -7.30 -5.56 -2.92
N ALA A 110 -7.05 -5.03 -4.13
CA ALA A 110 -5.70 -4.86 -4.64
C ALA A 110 -4.89 -3.83 -3.84
N ALA A 111 -3.65 -4.18 -3.50
CA ALA A 111 -2.63 -3.28 -3.00
C ALA A 111 -1.50 -3.18 -4.02
N ARG A 112 -1.16 -1.97 -4.47
CA ARG A 112 -0.14 -1.69 -5.49
C ARG A 112 0.84 -0.63 -4.99
N ILE A 113 1.80 -1.03 -4.18
CA ILE A 113 2.74 -0.12 -3.51
C ILE A 113 3.99 0.02 -4.38
N LEU A 114 4.15 1.20 -4.98
CA LEU A 114 5.35 1.54 -5.75
C LEU A 114 6.56 1.57 -4.80
N GLN A 115 6.43 2.29 -3.69
CA GLN A 115 7.50 2.47 -2.71
C GLN A 115 6.93 2.67 -1.31
N PHE A 116 7.61 2.15 -0.29
CA PHE A 116 7.40 2.61 1.08
C PHE A 116 8.08 3.95 1.28
N VAL A 117 7.41 4.84 2.00
CA VAL A 117 7.94 6.16 2.33
C VAL A 117 8.10 6.26 3.84
N VAL A 118 9.28 6.73 4.27
CA VAL A 118 9.64 6.95 5.66
C VAL A 118 10.36 8.28 5.76
N ASN A 119 10.23 8.96 6.90
CA ASN A 119 10.92 10.22 7.14
C ASN A 119 12.34 10.03 7.73
N GLY A 120 12.99 8.93 7.37
CA GLY A 120 14.32 8.54 7.79
C GLY A 120 14.89 7.54 6.78
N SER A 121 15.29 6.36 7.22
CA SER A 121 15.79 5.29 6.35
C SER A 121 14.94 4.03 6.46
N ALA A 122 14.68 3.38 5.33
CA ALA A 122 14.14 2.03 5.32
C ALA A 122 15.30 1.05 5.21
N ALA A 123 15.33 0.01 6.03
CA ALA A 123 16.23 -1.11 5.78
C ALA A 123 15.65 -1.85 4.58
N GLY A 124 16.45 -1.99 3.50
CA GLY A 124 15.99 -2.59 2.26
C GLY A 124 15.36 -3.96 2.52
N THR A 125 14.06 -4.07 2.29
CA THR A 125 13.40 -5.36 2.19
C THR A 125 13.94 -6.05 0.94
N GLY A 126 14.70 -7.12 1.13
CA GLY A 126 15.05 -8.03 0.04
C GLY A 126 13.77 -8.43 -0.69
N GLN A 127 13.86 -8.41 -2.03
CA GLN A 127 12.82 -8.88 -2.94
C GLN A 127 12.46 -10.34 -2.65
#